data_AF-A0A453GIN3-F1
#
_entry.id   AF-A0A453GIN3-F1
#
_cell.length_a   1.000
_cell.length_b   1.000
_cell.length_c   1.000
_cell.angle_alpha   90.00
_cell.angle_beta   90.00
_cell.angle_gamma   90.00
#
_symmetry.space_group_name_H-M   'P 1'
#
loop_
_entity.id
_entity.type
_entity.pdbx_description
1 polymer ?
#
loop_
_entity_poly.entity_id
_entity_poly.type
_entity_poly.pdbx_seq_one_letter_code
_entity_poly.pdbx_strand_id
1 'polypeptide(L)'
;KKVKGRDSNRSVRSEIFWTGVERAVNFFEPLANLLRRMDSDVPAMGFIYGAFLDAKKEIAARFDNEKASIQEVLHIIDKRWDNKLKGPLHRAGYFLNPYYYYENKLEIELDGTFKDGLVACMEKMVRDGKKEDIMTAECQAYQNEEGSFGRDSAKRQRRNKNFDPAE
;
A
#
# COMPACT_ATOMS: atom_id res chain seq x y z
N LYS A 1 -41.91 28.82 -1.45
CA LYS A 1 -40.57 28.15 -1.34
C LYS A 1 -39.76 28.44 -2.59
N LYS A 2 -38.53 28.97 -2.48
CA LYS A 2 -37.65 29.27 -3.63
C LYS A 2 -37.42 28.00 -4.46
N VAL A 3 -37.46 28.11 -5.80
CA VAL A 3 -37.32 26.98 -6.77
C VAL A 3 -36.13 26.08 -6.42
N LYS A 4 -34.96 26.68 -6.14
CA LYS A 4 -33.75 25.98 -5.68
C LYS A 4 -33.98 25.04 -4.50
N GLY A 5 -34.79 25.44 -3.52
CA GLY A 5 -35.08 24.61 -2.34
C GLY A 5 -36.03 23.44 -2.62
N ARG A 6 -36.84 23.51 -3.69
CA ARG A 6 -37.68 22.39 -4.13
C ARG A 6 -36.83 21.36 -4.88
N ASP A 7 -35.92 21.82 -5.72
CA ASP A 7 -35.02 20.96 -6.49
C ASP A 7 -34.04 20.22 -5.58
N SER A 8 -33.42 20.90 -4.62
CA SER A 8 -32.57 20.24 -3.63
C SER A 8 -33.32 19.18 -2.82
N ASN A 9 -34.55 19.47 -2.39
CA ASN A 9 -35.38 18.51 -1.66
C ASN A 9 -35.76 17.29 -2.53
N ARG A 10 -35.93 17.48 -3.84
CA ARG A 10 -36.19 16.37 -4.77
C ARG A 10 -34.95 15.48 -4.92
N SER A 11 -33.77 16.07 -5.07
CA SER A 11 -32.50 15.32 -5.20
C SER A 11 -32.17 14.53 -3.94
N VAL A 12 -32.28 15.15 -2.75
CA VAL A 12 -31.97 14.49 -1.46
C VAL A 12 -32.96 13.38 -1.11
N ARG A 13 -34.15 13.35 -1.73
CA ARG A 13 -35.12 12.25 -1.56
C ARG A 13 -35.02 11.18 -2.65
N SER A 14 -34.13 11.35 -3.62
CA SER A 14 -33.96 10.40 -4.72
C SER A 14 -33.08 9.23 -4.28
N GLU A 15 -33.59 8.01 -4.45
CA GLU A 15 -32.83 6.78 -4.22
C GLU A 15 -31.61 6.71 -5.14
N ILE A 16 -31.77 7.04 -6.43
CA ILE A 16 -30.69 7.07 -7.43
C ILE A 16 -29.53 7.98 -6.99
N PHE A 17 -29.86 9.14 -6.39
CA PHE A 17 -28.83 10.04 -5.85
C PHE A 17 -28.02 9.36 -4.75
N TRP A 18 -28.68 8.73 -3.77
CA TRP A 18 -28.01 8.08 -2.66
C TRP A 18 -27.24 6.83 -3.08
N THR A 19 -27.76 6.03 -4.01
CA THR A 19 -27.00 4.92 -4.62
C THR A 19 -25.74 5.43 -5.31
N GLY A 20 -25.81 6.58 -5.99
CA GLY A 20 -24.63 7.23 -6.58
C GLY A 20 -23.60 7.66 -5.53
N VAL A 21 -24.07 8.27 -4.43
CA VAL A 21 -23.21 8.69 -3.30
C VAL A 21 -22.54 7.49 -2.64
N GLU A 22 -23.29 6.43 -2.37
CA GLU A 22 -22.77 5.19 -1.77
C GLU A 22 -21.68 4.57 -2.65
N ARG A 23 -21.92 4.45 -3.96
CA ARG A 23 -20.91 3.97 -4.90
C ARG A 23 -19.64 4.83 -4.87
N ALA A 24 -19.78 6.15 -4.84
CA ALA A 24 -18.64 7.05 -4.73
C ALA A 24 -17.86 6.82 -3.42
N VAL A 25 -18.55 6.75 -2.27
CA VAL A 25 -17.92 6.48 -0.97
C VAL A 25 -17.17 5.15 -1.00
N ASN A 26 -17.75 4.10 -1.56
CA ASN A 26 -17.12 2.78 -1.67
C ASN A 26 -15.83 2.77 -2.50
N PHE A 27 -15.68 3.67 -3.48
CA PHE A 27 -14.42 3.85 -4.21
C PHE A 27 -13.43 4.75 -3.47
N PHE A 28 -13.89 5.88 -2.92
CA PHE A 28 -13.00 6.93 -2.44
C PHE A 28 -12.52 6.72 -1.00
N GLU A 29 -13.30 6.09 -0.13
CA GLU A 29 -12.93 5.93 1.28
C GLU A 29 -11.64 5.10 1.47
N PRO A 30 -11.44 3.94 0.79
CA PRO A 30 -10.19 3.20 0.90
C PRO A 30 -8.97 4.02 0.45
N LEU A 31 -9.13 4.81 -0.61
CA LEU A 31 -8.08 5.70 -1.13
C LEU A 31 -7.79 6.86 -0.18
N ALA A 32 -8.83 7.46 0.42
CA ALA A 32 -8.67 8.53 1.39
C ALA A 32 -7.95 8.05 2.66
N ASN A 33 -8.27 6.84 3.13
CA ASN A 33 -7.57 6.21 4.25
C ASN A 33 -6.09 5.92 3.93
N LEU A 34 -5.81 5.45 2.72
CA LEU A 34 -4.43 5.31 2.23
C LEU A 34 -3.69 6.65 2.24
N LEU A 35 -4.27 7.69 1.65
CA LEU A 35 -3.63 9.00 1.56
C LEU A 35 -3.39 9.61 2.95
N ARG A 36 -4.35 9.47 3.86
CA ARG A 36 -4.21 9.93 5.25
C ARG A 36 -3.08 9.22 5.99
N ARG A 37 -2.84 7.93 5.70
CA ARG A 37 -1.69 7.20 6.26
C ARG A 37 -0.36 7.68 5.66
N MET A 38 -0.36 8.05 4.38
CA MET A 38 0.82 8.57 3.69
C MET A 38 1.19 10.00 4.10
N ASP A 39 0.21 10.78 4.52
CA ASP A 39 0.38 12.17 4.99
C ASP A 39 0.73 12.25 6.49
N SER A 40 1.09 11.12 7.11
CA SER A 40 1.49 11.10 8.51
C SER A 40 2.98 11.44 8.67
N ASP A 41 3.35 12.01 9.81
CA ASP A 41 4.75 12.35 10.15
C ASP A 41 5.62 11.11 10.45
N VAL A 42 5.06 9.90 10.39
CA VAL A 42 5.80 8.65 10.62
C VAL A 42 6.38 8.08 9.33
N PRO A 43 7.48 7.29 9.38
CA PRO A 43 8.06 6.66 8.19
C PRO A 43 7.08 5.76 7.40
N ALA A 44 6.37 6.35 6.44
CA ALA A 44 5.30 5.68 5.70
C ALA A 44 5.81 4.87 4.49
N MET A 45 7.05 5.11 4.03
CA MET A 45 7.57 4.55 2.77
C MET A 45 7.46 3.03 2.67
N GLY A 46 7.70 2.30 3.76
CA GLY A 46 7.56 0.85 3.80
C GLY A 46 6.13 0.34 3.66
N PHE A 47 5.13 1.19 3.92
CA PHE A 47 3.72 0.83 3.88
C PHE A 47 3.00 1.25 2.59
N ILE A 48 3.52 2.22 1.83
CA ILE A 48 2.82 2.78 0.66
C ILE A 48 2.36 1.70 -0.33
N TYR A 49 3.28 0.80 -0.73
CA TYR A 49 2.99 -0.25 -1.70
C TYR A 49 1.90 -1.21 -1.20
N GLY A 50 2.06 -1.72 0.02
CA GLY A 50 1.13 -2.67 0.60
C GLY A 50 -0.23 -2.04 0.88
N ALA A 51 -0.26 -0.83 1.44
CA ALA A 51 -1.50 -0.10 1.69
C ALA A 51 -2.27 0.14 0.39
N PHE A 52 -1.58 0.37 -0.71
CA PHE A 52 -2.21 0.53 -2.02
C PHE A 52 -2.83 -0.77 -2.54
N LEU A 53 -2.11 -1.89 -2.40
CA LEU A 53 -2.68 -3.21 -2.70
C LEU A 53 -3.90 -3.51 -1.82
N ASP A 54 -3.83 -3.18 -0.53
CA ASP A 54 -4.93 -3.36 0.43
C ASP A 54 -6.14 -2.51 0.04
N ALA A 55 -5.93 -1.24 -0.34
CA ALA A 55 -7.01 -0.37 -0.81
C ALA A 55 -7.68 -0.91 -2.09
N LYS A 56 -6.91 -1.47 -3.03
CA LYS A 56 -7.48 -2.13 -4.22
C LYS A 56 -8.30 -3.37 -3.85
N LYS A 57 -7.81 -4.19 -2.92
CA LYS A 57 -8.53 -5.37 -2.40
C LYS A 57 -9.83 -4.96 -1.69
N GLU A 58 -9.78 -3.90 -0.88
CA GLU A 58 -10.95 -3.37 -0.17
C GLU A 58 -12.00 -2.82 -1.12
N ILE A 59 -11.60 -2.05 -2.14
CA ILE A 59 -12.51 -1.60 -3.20
C ILE A 59 -13.15 -2.81 -3.88
N ALA A 60 -12.36 -3.81 -4.30
CA ALA A 60 -12.91 -4.99 -4.94
C ALA A 60 -13.94 -5.72 -4.06
N ALA A 61 -13.65 -5.86 -2.76
CA ALA A 61 -14.56 -6.48 -1.80
C ALA A 61 -15.87 -5.70 -1.63
N ARG A 62 -15.84 -4.35 -1.63
CA ARG A 62 -17.03 -3.49 -1.52
C ARG A 62 -17.99 -3.58 -2.73
N PHE A 63 -17.52 -4.14 -3.84
CA PHE A 63 -18.32 -4.38 -5.06
C PHE A 63 -18.44 -5.88 -5.35
N ASP A 64 -18.48 -6.72 -4.31
CA ASP A 64 -18.67 -8.17 -4.39
C ASP A 64 -17.66 -8.89 -5.30
N ASN A 65 -16.48 -8.30 -5.49
CA ASN A 65 -15.44 -8.72 -6.43
C ASN A 65 -15.92 -8.80 -7.90
N GLU A 66 -17.00 -8.09 -8.24
CA GLU A 66 -17.52 -8.00 -9.60
C GLU A 66 -16.59 -7.11 -10.45
N LYS A 67 -15.67 -7.73 -11.17
CA LYS A 67 -14.66 -7.01 -11.97
C LYS A 67 -15.27 -6.01 -12.95
N ALA A 68 -16.41 -6.33 -13.57
CA ALA A 68 -17.04 -5.48 -14.57
C ALA A 68 -17.47 -4.11 -13.99
N SER A 69 -17.87 -4.06 -12.72
CA SER A 69 -18.37 -2.83 -12.09
C SER A 69 -17.27 -1.89 -11.59
N ILE A 70 -16.03 -2.39 -11.47
CA ILE A 70 -14.88 -1.64 -10.90
C ILE A 70 -13.69 -1.48 -11.87
N GLN A 71 -13.68 -2.17 -13.01
CA GLN A 71 -12.52 -2.24 -13.91
C GLN A 71 -12.01 -0.87 -14.36
N GLU A 72 -12.90 0.04 -14.75
CA GLU A 72 -12.52 1.38 -15.21
C GLU A 72 -11.84 2.18 -14.10
N VAL A 73 -12.37 2.10 -12.87
CA VAL A 73 -11.82 2.79 -11.71
C VAL A 73 -10.46 2.19 -11.33
N LEU A 74 -10.34 0.85 -11.30
CA LEU A 74 -9.06 0.18 -11.06
C LEU A 74 -8.01 0.55 -12.12
N HIS A 75 -8.41 0.67 -13.38
CA HIS A 75 -7.51 1.11 -14.45
C HIS A 75 -6.99 2.54 -14.22
N ILE A 76 -7.86 3.47 -13.80
CA ILE A 76 -7.45 4.84 -13.46
C ILE A 76 -6.48 4.83 -12.27
N ILE A 77 -6.78 4.04 -11.23
CA ILE A 77 -5.96 3.87 -10.04
C ILE A 77 -4.57 3.33 -10.42
N ASP A 78 -4.51 2.26 -11.22
CA ASP A 78 -3.27 1.63 -11.68
C ASP A 78 -2.44 2.57 -12.55
N LYS A 79 -3.07 3.31 -13.46
CA LYS A 79 -2.39 4.32 -14.26
C LYS A 79 -1.75 5.41 -13.39
N ARG A 80 -2.40 5.83 -12.31
CA ARG A 80 -1.82 6.82 -11.37
C ARG A 80 -0.66 6.22 -10.58
N TRP A 81 -0.81 4.97 -10.16
CA TRP A 81 0.21 4.21 -9.44
C TRP A 81 1.49 4.01 -10.25
N ASP A 82 1.37 3.46 -11.46
CA ASP A 82 2.51 3.16 -12.33
C ASP A 82 3.34 4.40 -12.65
N ASN A 83 2.69 5.57 -12.77
CA ASN A 83 3.35 6.83 -13.10
C ASN A 83 4.08 7.50 -11.92
N LYS A 84 3.67 7.24 -10.67
CA LYS A 84 4.10 8.06 -9.52
C LYS A 84 4.64 7.27 -8.33
N LEU A 85 4.12 6.06 -8.09
CA LEU A 85 4.30 5.34 -6.83
C LEU A 85 4.85 3.91 -7.00
N LYS A 86 5.12 3.47 -8.23
CA LYS A 86 5.74 2.17 -8.53
C LYS A 86 7.26 2.22 -8.76
N GLY A 87 7.93 3.22 -8.16
CA GLY A 87 9.37 3.40 -8.28
C GLY A 87 10.20 2.42 -7.41
N PRO A 88 11.52 2.32 -7.63
CA PRO A 88 12.42 1.45 -6.86
C PRO A 88 12.29 1.61 -5.35
N LEU A 89 12.17 2.85 -4.86
CA LEU A 89 12.07 3.15 -3.44
C LEU A 89 10.81 2.56 -2.78
N HIS A 90 9.67 2.60 -3.46
CA HIS A 90 8.42 2.04 -2.93
C HIS A 90 8.46 0.50 -2.90
N ARG A 91 9.08 -0.11 -3.91
CA ARG A 91 9.30 -1.56 -3.96
C ARG A 91 10.27 -2.02 -2.88
N ALA A 92 11.39 -1.31 -2.72
CA ALA A 92 12.36 -1.55 -1.66
C ALA A 92 11.71 -1.42 -0.27
N GLY A 93 10.90 -0.36 -0.07
CA GLY A 93 10.14 -0.16 1.17
C GLY A 93 9.20 -1.33 1.47
N TYR A 94 8.47 -1.82 0.47
CA TYR A 94 7.59 -2.98 0.62
C TYR A 94 8.36 -4.25 0.99
N PHE A 95 9.47 -4.51 0.29
CA PHE A 95 10.34 -5.65 0.53
C PHE A 95 10.92 -5.64 1.95
N LEU A 96 11.34 -4.48 2.43
CA LEU A 96 11.94 -4.31 3.76
C LEU A 96 10.91 -4.16 4.89
N ASN A 97 9.61 -4.15 4.60
CA ASN A 97 8.58 -4.03 5.62
C ASN A 97 8.18 -5.42 6.16
N PRO A 98 8.51 -5.79 7.41
CA PRO A 98 8.20 -7.11 7.95
C PRO A 98 6.70 -7.41 8.03
N TYR A 99 5.86 -6.38 8.13
CA TYR A 99 4.40 -6.52 8.14
C TYR A 99 3.90 -7.14 6.84
N TYR A 100 4.44 -6.70 5.70
CA TYR A 100 4.03 -7.17 4.38
C TYR A 100 4.91 -8.29 3.84
N TYR A 101 6.23 -8.18 3.99
CA TYR A 101 7.19 -9.08 3.37
C TYR A 101 6.96 -10.53 3.78
N TYR A 102 6.91 -10.84 5.07
CA TYR A 102 6.82 -12.23 5.51
C TYR A 102 5.45 -12.87 5.22
N GLU A 103 4.38 -12.08 5.21
CA GLU A 103 3.05 -12.58 4.84
C GLU A 103 2.93 -12.85 3.34
N ASN A 104 3.60 -12.04 2.52
CA ASN A 104 3.55 -12.11 1.06
C ASN A 104 4.88 -12.60 0.45
N LYS A 105 5.70 -13.32 1.24
CA LYS A 105 7.10 -13.64 0.89
C LYS A 105 7.22 -14.32 -0.46
N LEU A 106 6.38 -15.33 -0.71
CA LEU A 106 6.40 -16.08 -1.96
C LEU A 106 6.10 -15.17 -3.17
N GLU A 107 5.08 -14.31 -3.08
CA GLU A 107 4.72 -13.38 -4.17
C GLU A 107 5.84 -12.38 -4.43
N ILE A 108 6.41 -11.81 -3.36
CA ILE A 108 7.47 -10.82 -3.45
C ILE A 108 8.76 -11.40 -4.00
N GLU A 109 9.12 -12.63 -3.63
CA GLU A 109 10.36 -13.27 -4.09
C GLU A 109 10.26 -13.80 -5.52
N LEU A 110 9.05 -14.21 -5.96
CA LEU A 110 8.81 -14.58 -7.35
C LEU A 110 8.81 -13.36 -8.29
N ASP A 111 8.35 -12.21 -7.81
CA ASP A 111 8.45 -10.95 -8.53
C ASP A 111 9.81 -10.28 -8.26
N GLY A 112 10.80 -10.62 -9.09
CA GLY A 112 12.16 -10.08 -9.00
C GLY A 112 12.24 -8.55 -9.00
N THR A 113 11.19 -7.85 -9.46
CA THR A 113 11.18 -6.38 -9.52
C THR A 113 11.22 -5.72 -8.15
N PHE A 114 10.85 -6.43 -7.07
CA PHE A 114 10.99 -5.94 -5.70
C PHE A 114 12.45 -5.95 -5.24
N LYS A 115 13.16 -7.04 -5.50
CA LYS A 115 14.58 -7.16 -5.20
C LYS A 115 15.41 -6.19 -6.05
N ASP A 116 15.09 -6.05 -7.32
CA ASP A 116 15.73 -5.05 -8.20
C ASP A 116 15.51 -3.62 -7.67
N GLY A 117 14.31 -3.33 -7.16
CA GLY A 117 14.00 -2.05 -6.53
C GLY A 117 14.88 -1.77 -5.32
N LEU A 118 15.13 -2.78 -4.49
CA LEU A 118 16.02 -2.70 -3.33
C LEU A 118 17.47 -2.45 -3.73
N VAL A 119 18.00 -3.25 -4.65
CA VAL A 119 19.38 -3.12 -5.15
C VAL A 119 19.59 -1.72 -5.75
N ALA A 120 18.67 -1.26 -6.60
CA ALA A 120 18.76 0.07 -7.21
C ALA A 120 18.71 1.21 -6.18
N CYS A 121 18.12 1.00 -5.00
CA CYS A 121 18.20 1.97 -3.90
C CYS A 121 19.55 1.90 -3.17
N MET A 122 20.05 0.69 -2.90
CA MET A 122 21.35 0.49 -2.26
C MET A 122 22.49 1.12 -3.07
N GLU A 123 22.56 0.85 -4.38
CA GLU A 123 23.57 1.40 -5.30
C GLU A 123 23.57 2.94 -5.33
N LYS A 124 22.40 3.56 -5.15
CA LYS A 124 22.28 5.03 -5.10
C LYS A 124 22.69 5.62 -3.76
N MET A 125 22.46 4.89 -2.67
CA MET A 125 22.70 5.36 -1.31
C MET A 125 24.12 5.07 -0.82
N VAL A 126 24.74 4.00 -1.31
CA VAL A 126 26.04 3.50 -0.86
C VAL A 126 27.05 3.53 -2.00
N ARG A 127 28.18 4.20 -1.77
CA ARG A 127 29.31 4.23 -2.73
C ARG A 127 30.49 3.36 -2.28
N ASP A 128 30.39 2.74 -1.11
CA ASP A 128 31.44 1.95 -0.48
C ASP A 128 31.10 0.46 -0.62
N GLY A 129 31.89 -0.28 -1.41
CA GLY A 129 31.64 -1.69 -1.68
C GLY A 129 31.60 -2.56 -0.42
N LYS A 130 32.34 -2.22 0.64
CA LYS A 130 32.25 -2.99 1.90
C LYS A 130 30.90 -2.84 2.58
N LYS A 131 30.30 -1.65 2.51
CA LYS A 131 28.96 -1.42 3.06
C LYS A 131 27.89 -2.09 2.22
N GLU A 132 28.08 -2.15 0.90
CA GLU A 132 27.22 -2.88 -0.01
C GLU A 132 27.21 -4.39 0.29
N ASP A 133 28.39 -4.99 0.53
CA ASP A 133 28.51 -6.39 0.93
C ASP A 133 27.77 -6.67 2.25
N ILE A 134 27.93 -5.79 3.25
CA ILE A 134 27.23 -5.90 4.54
C ILE A 134 25.72 -5.80 4.34
N MET A 135 25.23 -4.81 3.58
CA MET A 135 23.80 -4.67 3.31
C MET A 135 23.22 -5.89 2.60
N THR A 136 23.98 -6.47 1.67
CA THR A 136 23.59 -7.69 0.96
C THR A 136 23.47 -8.87 1.93
N ALA A 137 24.44 -9.03 2.83
CA ALA A 137 24.40 -10.08 3.86
C ALA A 137 23.25 -9.90 4.85
N GLU A 138 23.03 -8.67 5.35
CA GLU A 138 21.92 -8.34 6.24
C GLU A 138 20.55 -8.59 5.58
N CYS A 139 20.43 -8.28 4.28
CA CYS A 139 19.23 -8.60 3.51
C CYS A 139 18.98 -10.11 3.45
N GLN A 140 20.00 -10.92 3.18
CA GLN A 140 19.84 -12.38 3.19
C GLN A 140 19.42 -12.89 4.57
N ALA A 141 20.04 -12.38 5.63
CA ALA A 141 19.66 -12.74 7.00
C ALA A 141 18.20 -12.35 7.32
N TYR A 142 17.76 -11.16 6.87
CA TYR A 142 16.36 -10.74 6.97
C TYR A 142 15.42 -11.70 6.23
N GLN A 143 15.71 -12.00 4.96
CA GLN A 143 14.88 -12.90 4.15
C GLN A 143 14.74 -14.29 4.79
N ASN A 144 15.85 -14.82 5.33
CA ASN A 144 15.92 -16.15 5.93
C ASN A 144 15.48 -16.20 7.40
N GLU A 145 15.13 -15.06 7.99
CA GLU A 145 14.79 -14.95 9.41
C GLU A 145 15.93 -15.42 10.33
N GLU A 146 17.16 -15.07 9.98
CA GLU A 146 18.35 -15.46 10.73
C GLU A 146 18.66 -14.46 11.86
N GLY A 147 19.41 -14.92 12.86
CA GLY A 147 19.88 -14.07 13.95
C GLY A 147 18.76 -13.38 14.74
N SER A 148 18.81 -12.06 14.79
CA SER A 148 17.83 -11.23 15.53
C SER A 148 16.46 -11.21 14.84
N PHE A 149 16.40 -11.31 13.51
CA PHE A 149 15.16 -11.31 12.72
C PHE A 149 14.28 -12.55 12.96
N GLY A 150 14.91 -13.67 13.33
CA GLY A 150 14.25 -14.94 13.62
C GLY A 150 13.68 -15.10 15.02
N ARG A 151 14.00 -14.19 15.95
CA ARG A 151 13.55 -14.28 17.34
C ARG A 151 12.03 -14.18 17.43
N ASP A 152 11.43 -14.92 18.36
CA ASP A 152 9.97 -14.90 18.56
C ASP A 152 9.43 -13.50 18.88
N SER A 153 10.20 -12.67 19.59
CA SER A 153 9.85 -11.27 19.84
C SER A 153 9.75 -10.46 18.55
N ALA A 154 10.71 -10.62 17.63
CA ALA A 154 10.70 -9.96 16.33
C ALA A 154 9.50 -10.45 15.49
N LYS A 155 9.28 -11.77 15.44
CA LYS A 155 8.13 -12.38 14.74
C LYS A 155 6.79 -11.86 15.23
N ARG A 156 6.59 -11.75 16.56
CA ARG A 156 5.36 -11.20 17.14
C ARG A 156 5.12 -9.75 16.75
N GLN A 157 6.17 -8.93 16.65
CA GLN A 157 6.04 -7.50 16.35
C GLN A 157 5.72 -7.20 14.89
N ARG A 158 5.96 -8.14 13.95
CA ARG A 158 5.64 -7.97 12.52
C ARG A 158 4.19 -7.56 12.27
N ARG A 159 3.27 -8.04 13.11
CA ARG A 159 1.81 -7.80 12.98
C ARG A 159 1.28 -6.73 13.91
N ASN A 160 2.15 -5.97 14.58
CA ASN A 160 1.72 -4.90 15.44
C ASN A 160 1.15 -3.75 14.59
N LYS A 161 -0.18 -3.61 14.60
CA LYS A 161 -0.89 -2.54 13.89
C LYS A 161 -0.63 -1.15 14.49
N ASN A 162 -0.11 -1.11 15.71
CA ASN A 162 0.29 0.10 16.43
C ASN A 162 1.81 0.30 16.38
N PHE A 163 2.50 -0.37 15.45
CA PHE A 163 3.94 -0.14 15.26
C PHE A 163 4.15 1.29 14.77
N ASP A 164 4.73 2.12 15.63
CA ASP A 164 5.25 3.43 15.29
C ASP A 164 6.72 3.28 14.89
N PRO A 165 7.11 3.54 13.63
CA PRO A 165 8.50 3.50 13.23
C PRO A 165 9.35 4.65 13.81
N ALA A 166 8.75 5.62 14.51
CA ALA A 166 9.42 6.76 15.13
C ALA A 166 9.67 6.62 16.65
N GLU A 167 9.13 5.58 17.31
CA GLU A 167 9.39 5.25 18.73
C GLU A 167 10.30 4.01 18.92
#